data_AF-A0AAQ5XDS1-F1
#
_entry.id   AF-A0AAQ5XDS1-F1
#
_cell.length_a   1.000
_cell.length_b   1.000
_cell.length_c   1.000
_cell.angle_alpha   90.00
_cell.angle_beta   90.00
_cell.angle_gamma   90.00
#
_symmetry.space_group_name_H-M   'P 1'
#
loop_
_entity.id
_entity.type
_entity.pdbx_description
1 polymer ?
#
loop_
_entity_poly.entity_id
_entity_poly.type
_entity_poly.pdbx_seq_one_letter_code
_entity_poly.pdbx_strand_id
1 'polypeptide(L)'
;MPGGEYGELGGSIPAIASLNASYSTSLSIPSPYMLVPPAERKVISDVRRTFCLFVTFDLLFISLLWIIELNISSTIWDSLENEVVHYNFRSSFFDIFLLALFRFLCLQVGYAAFRLKHWWVIAVTTLVTSVFLVVKVIVSNLLSQNAFGYVLPITSFVVAWLETWFLDFKVLTQEADDERAYLAAVNAACERAPMIYPRAVSDGQFYSPPESVEKEYVRQGREAMSVVEQILTQEENWKFEKNSDMGDSVYTLEIPYHGKTFILKALMQCPAELVYQEVILQPEKMVQWNKTVSVCQILQRIDDNTLVSYDVSSGAAGGVVSARDFVNVRRVERKRDCYLSAGMATDHDAKPPCGRYVRSENGPGGFVVLKSSSNPSICTFIWVLNTDLKGRLPRYLIHQSLAATMFEFMSHLRQRIADLHRRSNQDAH
;
A
#
# COMPACT_ATOMS: atom_id res chain seq x y z
N MET A 1 -42.46 44.71 30.66
CA MET A 1 -41.66 45.75 31.34
C MET A 1 -41.63 45.43 32.82
N PRO A 2 -40.48 45.52 33.52
CA PRO A 2 -39.18 46.07 33.11
C PRO A 2 -38.23 44.95 32.65
N GLY A 3 -37.22 45.14 31.79
CA GLY A 3 -36.13 46.14 31.79
C GLY A 3 -34.88 45.39 32.27
N GLY A 4 -33.83 45.11 31.51
CA GLY A 4 -33.20 45.81 30.41
C GLY A 4 -31.82 46.24 30.90
N GLU A 5 -30.74 45.62 30.43
CA GLU A 5 -29.41 46.23 30.44
C GLU A 5 -28.50 45.58 29.39
N TYR A 6 -28.06 46.44 28.46
CA TYR A 6 -27.00 46.22 27.48
C TYR A 6 -25.64 46.40 28.16
N GLY A 7 -24.65 45.64 27.72
CA GLY A 7 -23.24 45.86 28.06
C GLY A 7 -22.34 45.29 26.98
N GLU A 8 -22.00 46.12 26.00
CA GLU A 8 -20.81 45.94 25.18
C GLU A 8 -19.57 45.90 26.08
N LEU A 9 -18.65 44.98 25.81
CA LEU A 9 -17.23 45.13 26.14
C LEU A 9 -16.42 44.30 25.15
N GLY A 10 -15.95 44.98 24.10
CA GLY A 10 -14.81 44.54 23.32
C GLY A 10 -13.57 44.52 24.22
N GLY A 11 -12.76 43.47 24.06
CA GLY A 11 -11.59 43.24 24.88
C GLY A 11 -10.76 42.08 24.33
N SER A 12 -10.15 42.34 23.17
CA SER A 12 -8.89 41.79 22.67
C SER A 12 -8.27 40.64 23.47
N ILE A 13 -8.37 39.41 22.96
CA ILE A 13 -7.52 38.31 23.43
C ILE A 13 -6.30 38.21 22.50
N PRO A 14 -5.06 38.12 23.05
CA PRO A 14 -3.86 38.36 22.27
C PRO A 14 -3.55 37.23 21.29
N ALA A 15 -3.18 37.64 20.08
CA ALA A 15 -2.44 36.82 19.14
C ALA A 15 -1.08 36.45 19.75
N ILE A 16 -0.91 35.19 20.16
CA ILE A 16 0.42 34.60 20.34
C ILE A 16 0.88 34.14 18.97
N ALA A 17 1.53 35.07 18.27
CA ALA A 17 2.37 34.79 17.13
C ALA A 17 3.74 34.29 17.61
N SER A 18 4.27 33.34 16.85
CA SER A 18 5.68 33.19 16.48
C SER A 18 6.72 33.00 17.59
N LEU A 19 7.17 31.75 17.75
CA LEU A 19 8.58 31.40 17.93
C LEU A 19 8.81 30.00 17.32
N ASN A 20 8.60 29.87 16.01
CA ASN A 20 9.22 28.81 15.22
C ASN A 20 10.59 29.31 14.77
N ALA A 21 11.62 28.83 15.45
CA ALA A 21 12.99 28.94 14.98
C ALA A 21 13.13 28.14 13.68
N SER A 22 13.19 28.87 12.58
CA SER A 22 14.00 28.62 11.38
C SER A 22 14.55 27.20 11.19
N TYR A 23 13.79 26.36 10.49
CA TYR A 23 14.35 25.49 9.46
C TYR A 23 13.64 25.80 8.15
N SER A 24 14.32 26.58 7.32
CA SER A 24 13.98 26.82 5.92
C SER A 24 14.10 25.51 5.15
N THR A 25 12.98 24.82 4.94
CA THR A 25 12.85 23.82 3.87
C THR A 25 11.88 24.40 2.86
N SER A 26 12.41 25.03 1.82
CA SER A 26 11.66 25.39 0.62
C SER A 26 11.14 24.10 -0.04
N LEU A 27 9.92 23.68 0.32
CA LEU A 27 9.18 22.66 -0.41
C LEU A 27 8.30 23.37 -1.45
N SER A 28 8.94 23.73 -2.56
CA SER A 28 8.26 24.01 -3.81
C SER A 28 7.47 22.77 -4.23
N ILE A 29 6.18 22.96 -4.43
CA ILE A 29 5.24 22.05 -5.11
C ILE A 29 5.87 21.57 -6.44
N PRO A 30 5.87 20.28 -6.78
CA PRO A 30 6.18 19.88 -8.15
C PRO A 30 4.93 20.09 -9.01
N SER A 31 5.02 21.07 -9.91
CA SER A 31 4.12 21.24 -11.06
C SER A 31 4.21 20.01 -12.00
N PRO A 32 3.10 19.53 -12.58
CA PRO A 32 3.06 18.26 -13.33
C PRO A 32 3.74 18.30 -14.72
N TYR A 33 4.49 19.36 -15.06
CA TYR A 33 5.19 19.47 -16.35
C TYR A 33 6.70 19.71 -16.25
N MET A 34 7.34 19.50 -15.10
CA MET A 34 8.79 19.34 -15.10
C MET A 34 9.16 17.89 -15.40
N LEU A 35 9.68 17.66 -16.62
CA LEU A 35 10.75 16.69 -16.83
C LEU A 35 11.84 17.03 -15.82
N VAL A 36 11.81 16.37 -14.66
CA VAL A 36 12.85 16.49 -13.64
C VAL A 36 14.13 16.01 -14.32
N PRO A 37 15.15 16.86 -14.55
CA PRO A 37 16.45 16.36 -14.96
C PRO A 37 16.89 15.34 -13.89
N PRO A 38 17.57 14.25 -14.26
CA PRO A 38 17.84 13.14 -13.34
C PRO A 38 18.38 13.70 -12.02
N ALA A 39 17.53 13.68 -10.99
CA ALA A 39 17.81 14.33 -9.73
C ALA A 39 19.16 13.82 -9.24
N GLU A 40 20.04 14.74 -8.83
CA GLU A 40 21.35 14.41 -8.30
C GLU A 40 21.20 13.21 -7.35
N ARG A 41 21.86 12.09 -7.69
CA ARG A 41 21.84 10.87 -6.88
C ARG A 41 22.19 11.26 -5.45
N LYS A 42 21.21 11.17 -4.53
CA LYS A 42 21.53 11.16 -3.09
C LYS A 42 22.59 10.09 -2.89
N VAL A 43 23.72 10.51 -2.33
CA VAL A 43 24.92 9.67 -2.20
C VAL A 43 24.64 8.40 -1.38
N ILE A 44 23.66 8.41 -0.47
CA ILE A 44 23.16 7.22 0.26
C ILE A 44 21.63 7.29 0.31
N SER A 45 20.95 6.16 0.07
CA SER A 45 19.49 6.04 0.20
C SER A 45 19.05 6.22 1.66
N ASP A 46 17.90 6.87 1.89
CA ASP A 46 17.37 7.09 3.25
C ASP A 46 17.09 5.75 3.98
N VAL A 47 16.84 4.69 3.19
CA VAL A 47 16.62 3.32 3.66
C VAL A 47 17.92 2.66 4.16
N ARG A 48 19.05 2.85 3.47
CA ARG A 48 20.37 2.39 3.94
C ARG A 48 20.83 3.11 5.20
N ARG A 49 20.54 4.41 5.34
CA ARG A 49 20.84 5.15 6.56
C ARG A 49 20.12 4.55 7.77
N THR A 50 18.87 4.16 7.57
CA THR A 50 18.06 3.52 8.61
C THR A 50 18.62 2.15 9.00
N PHE A 51 19.07 1.36 8.02
CA PHE A 51 19.75 0.08 8.28
C PHE A 51 21.06 0.26 9.06
N CYS A 52 21.94 1.17 8.66
CA CYS A 52 23.19 1.42 9.38
C CYS A 52 22.96 1.89 10.82
N LEU A 53 21.94 2.71 11.04
CA LEU A 53 21.54 3.13 12.39
C LEU A 53 21.05 1.92 13.20
N PHE A 54 20.25 1.05 12.61
CA PHE A 54 19.76 -0.17 13.25
C PHE A 54 20.92 -1.12 13.66
N VAL A 55 21.89 -1.35 12.78
CA VAL A 55 23.08 -2.17 13.07
C VAL A 55 23.96 -1.53 14.16
N THR A 56 24.04 -0.19 14.19
CA THR A 56 24.74 0.53 15.28
C THR A 56 24.01 0.37 16.61
N PHE A 57 22.67 0.41 16.60
CA PHE A 57 21.85 0.21 17.78
C PHE A 57 22.01 -1.22 18.33
N ASP A 58 22.09 -2.24 17.47
CA ASP A 58 22.36 -3.62 17.91
C ASP A 58 23.67 -3.73 18.70
N LEU A 59 24.79 -3.20 18.16
CA LEU A 59 26.07 -3.22 18.86
C LEU A 59 25.97 -2.56 20.24
N LEU A 60 25.33 -1.39 20.32
CA LEU A 60 25.15 -0.69 21.60
C LEU A 60 24.27 -1.49 22.57
N PHE A 61 23.23 -2.15 22.06
CA PHE A 61 22.31 -2.95 22.86
C PHE A 61 22.98 -4.21 23.40
N ILE A 62 23.74 -4.96 22.58
CA ILE A 62 24.51 -6.12 23.03
C ILE A 62 25.62 -5.71 24.01
N SER A 63 26.28 -4.57 23.78
CA SER A 63 27.27 -4.01 24.72
C SER A 63 26.64 -3.70 26.08
N LEU A 64 25.44 -3.10 26.08
CA LEU A 64 24.72 -2.78 27.31
C LEU A 64 24.36 -4.05 28.08
N LEU A 65 23.82 -5.07 27.41
CA LEU A 65 23.49 -6.35 28.04
C LEU A 65 24.73 -7.05 28.62
N TRP A 66 25.85 -6.99 27.91
CA TRP A 66 27.13 -7.52 28.39
C TRP A 66 27.62 -6.79 29.65
N ILE A 67 27.58 -5.45 29.66
CA ILE A 67 27.96 -4.64 30.82
C ILE A 67 27.05 -4.90 32.03
N ILE A 68 25.74 -5.06 31.80
CA ILE A 68 24.79 -5.41 32.87
C ILE A 68 25.17 -6.76 33.49
N GLU A 69 25.57 -7.74 32.69
CA GLU A 69 25.95 -9.05 33.22
C GLU A 69 27.27 -9.00 34.01
N LEU A 70 28.25 -8.20 33.56
CA LEU A 70 29.48 -7.96 34.31
C LEU A 70 29.22 -7.33 35.69
N ASN A 71 28.16 -6.50 35.79
CA ASN A 71 27.77 -5.83 37.03
C ASN A 71 27.09 -6.77 38.04
N ILE A 72 26.38 -7.80 37.57
CA ILE A 72 25.64 -8.73 38.44
C ILE A 72 26.58 -9.71 39.15
N SER A 73 27.69 -10.09 38.51
CA SER A 73 28.56 -11.17 39.01
C SER A 73 29.48 -10.74 40.17
N SER A 74 30.13 -9.57 40.10
CA SER A 74 31.07 -9.06 41.12
C SER A 74 31.48 -7.59 40.85
N THR A 75 32.57 -7.10 41.46
CA THR A 75 33.17 -5.80 41.09
C THR A 75 33.43 -5.76 39.58
N ILE A 76 32.99 -4.70 38.90
CA ILE A 76 33.07 -4.59 37.42
C ILE A 76 34.50 -4.86 36.92
N TRP A 77 35.52 -4.39 37.63
CA TRP A 77 36.92 -4.56 37.26
C TRP A 77 37.38 -6.02 37.31
N ASP A 78 37.06 -6.74 38.38
CA ASP A 78 37.43 -8.16 38.53
C ASP A 78 36.67 -9.04 37.54
N SER A 79 35.39 -8.74 37.30
CA SER A 79 34.58 -9.39 36.26
C SER A 79 35.18 -9.15 34.86
N LEU A 80 35.64 -7.93 34.58
CA LEU A 80 36.21 -7.55 33.28
C LEU A 80 37.60 -8.15 33.06
N GLU A 81 38.43 -8.24 34.10
CA GLU A 81 39.72 -8.93 34.03
C GLU A 81 39.51 -10.44 33.75
N ASN A 82 38.53 -11.07 34.41
CA ASN A 82 38.21 -12.47 34.16
C ASN A 82 37.61 -12.72 32.77
N GLU A 83 36.77 -11.81 32.28
CA GLU A 83 36.13 -11.94 30.96
C GLU A 83 37.06 -11.66 29.78
N VAL A 84 37.95 -10.66 29.91
CA VAL A 84 38.78 -10.17 28.82
C VAL A 84 40.21 -10.71 28.90
N VAL A 85 40.84 -10.66 30.08
CA VAL A 85 42.26 -11.06 30.25
C VAL A 85 42.37 -12.57 30.45
N HIS A 86 41.53 -13.15 31.29
CA HIS A 86 41.48 -14.60 31.52
C HIS A 86 40.38 -15.28 30.69
N TYR A 87 40.26 -14.86 29.42
CA TYR A 87 39.22 -15.32 28.51
C TYR A 87 39.16 -16.85 28.43
N ASN A 88 37.97 -17.41 28.67
CA ASN A 88 37.69 -18.81 28.47
C ASN A 88 36.37 -19.00 27.72
N PHE A 89 36.44 -19.72 26.60
CA PHE A 89 35.29 -19.98 25.73
C PHE A 89 34.10 -20.63 26.46
N ARG A 90 34.32 -21.36 27.56
CA ARG A 90 33.24 -22.04 28.30
C ARG A 90 32.57 -21.20 29.38
N SER A 91 33.11 -20.03 29.73
CA SER A 91 32.64 -19.21 30.85
C SER A 91 32.51 -17.71 30.58
N SER A 92 33.22 -17.15 29.59
CA SER A 92 33.18 -15.71 29.27
C SER A 92 32.11 -15.38 28.22
N PHE A 93 31.43 -14.23 28.34
CA PHE A 93 30.49 -13.67 27.35
C PHE A 93 31.14 -12.70 26.35
N PHE A 94 32.38 -12.30 26.61
CA PHE A 94 33.16 -11.37 25.78
C PHE A 94 33.17 -11.73 24.29
N ASP A 95 33.16 -13.01 23.94
CA ASP A 95 33.15 -13.46 22.54
C ASP A 95 31.83 -13.21 21.81
N ILE A 96 30.71 -13.12 22.52
CA ILE A 96 29.42 -12.72 21.92
C ILE A 96 29.43 -11.21 21.62
N PHE A 97 30.02 -10.41 22.50
CA PHE A 97 30.25 -8.99 22.21
C PHE A 97 31.21 -8.81 21.02
N LEU A 98 32.32 -9.55 20.97
CA LEU A 98 33.24 -9.52 19.83
C LEU A 98 32.57 -9.97 18.52
N LEU A 99 31.67 -10.94 18.58
CA LEU A 99 30.89 -11.39 17.43
C LEU A 99 29.96 -10.28 16.92
N ALA A 100 29.27 -9.57 17.82
CA ALA A 100 28.44 -8.42 17.48
C ALA A 100 29.26 -7.28 16.87
N LEU A 101 30.45 -6.99 17.44
CA LEU A 101 31.37 -6.00 16.90
C LEU A 101 31.88 -6.38 15.50
N PHE A 102 32.29 -7.63 15.30
CA PHE A 102 32.72 -8.15 14.00
C PHE A 102 31.61 -8.01 12.96
N ARG A 103 30.39 -8.41 13.32
CA ARG A 103 29.21 -8.28 12.48
C ARG A 103 28.90 -6.83 12.12
N PHE A 104 28.90 -5.93 13.11
CA PHE A 104 28.75 -4.48 12.92
C PHE A 104 29.76 -3.96 11.89
N LEU A 105 31.04 -4.30 12.04
CA LEU A 105 32.10 -3.88 11.12
C LEU A 105 31.87 -4.41 9.71
N CYS A 106 31.59 -5.71 9.54
CA CYS A 106 31.33 -6.31 8.23
C CYS A 106 30.14 -5.66 7.51
N LEU A 107 29.05 -5.41 8.23
CA LEU A 107 27.83 -4.81 7.67
C LEU A 107 28.01 -3.33 7.36
N GLN A 108 28.71 -2.58 8.21
CA GLN A 108 29.00 -1.17 7.96
C GLN A 108 29.95 -0.98 6.79
N VAL A 109 30.99 -1.81 6.70
CA VAL A 109 31.92 -1.80 5.57
C VAL A 109 31.21 -2.24 4.28
N GLY A 110 30.44 -3.34 4.30
CA GLY A 110 29.76 -3.85 3.11
C GLY A 110 28.66 -2.93 2.58
N TYR A 111 27.77 -2.44 3.45
CA TYR A 111 26.56 -1.74 3.02
C TYR A 111 26.65 -0.21 3.12
N ALA A 112 27.48 0.35 4.02
CA ALA A 112 27.69 1.79 4.14
C ALA A 112 28.87 2.30 3.29
N ALA A 113 30.02 1.62 3.34
CA ALA A 113 31.23 2.04 2.62
C ALA A 113 31.26 1.53 1.17
N PHE A 114 31.16 0.21 0.96
CA PHE A 114 31.20 -0.40 -0.38
C PHE A 114 29.86 -0.40 -1.12
N ARG A 115 28.77 -0.06 -0.42
CA ARG A 115 27.41 0.04 -0.96
C ARG A 115 26.97 -1.20 -1.74
N LEU A 116 27.29 -2.38 -1.24
CA LEU A 116 26.87 -3.62 -1.86
C LEU A 116 25.35 -3.66 -2.01
N LYS A 117 24.89 -4.09 -3.19
CA LYS A 117 23.47 -4.30 -3.52
C LYS A 117 23.05 -5.77 -3.35
N HIS A 118 24.01 -6.65 -3.08
CA HIS A 118 23.73 -8.07 -2.92
C HIS A 118 23.53 -8.47 -1.46
N TRP A 119 22.61 -9.41 -1.26
CA TRP A 119 22.23 -10.01 0.02
C TRP A 119 23.26 -10.99 0.62
N TRP A 120 24.32 -11.37 -0.11
CA TRP A 120 25.22 -12.43 0.34
C TRP A 120 26.01 -12.07 1.62
N VAL A 121 26.39 -10.80 1.81
CA VAL A 121 27.15 -10.39 2.99
C VAL A 121 26.34 -10.61 4.26
N ILE A 122 25.08 -10.14 4.27
CA ILE A 122 24.20 -10.34 5.42
C ILE A 122 23.91 -11.82 5.66
N ALA A 123 23.75 -12.62 4.60
CA ALA A 123 23.49 -14.06 4.72
C ALA A 123 24.68 -14.80 5.36
N VAL A 124 25.90 -14.49 4.91
CA VAL A 124 27.13 -15.08 5.46
C VAL A 124 27.33 -14.65 6.91
N THR A 125 27.19 -13.35 7.23
CA THR A 125 27.37 -12.88 8.61
C THR A 125 26.33 -13.49 9.55
N THR A 126 25.07 -13.61 9.12
CA THR A 126 24.01 -14.23 9.93
C THR A 126 24.19 -15.73 10.11
N LEU A 127 24.68 -16.43 9.09
CA LEU A 127 25.02 -17.84 9.21
C LEU A 127 26.16 -18.04 10.21
N VAL A 128 27.25 -17.27 10.08
CA VAL A 128 28.40 -17.34 11.00
C VAL A 128 27.97 -17.03 12.43
N THR A 129 27.18 -15.97 12.65
CA THR A 129 26.70 -15.64 14.01
C THR A 129 25.78 -16.72 14.56
N SER A 130 24.88 -17.28 13.74
CA SER A 130 23.97 -18.34 14.17
C SER A 130 24.72 -19.61 14.56
N VAL A 131 25.67 -20.06 13.74
CA VAL A 131 26.47 -21.26 14.01
C VAL A 131 27.33 -21.04 15.26
N PHE A 132 27.97 -19.88 15.39
CA PHE A 132 28.77 -19.56 16.57
C PHE A 132 27.94 -19.59 17.85
N LEU A 133 26.77 -18.94 17.86
CA LEU A 133 25.89 -18.90 19.04
C LEU A 133 25.35 -20.29 19.40
N VAL A 134 25.00 -21.12 18.42
CA VAL A 134 24.57 -22.50 18.67
C VAL A 134 25.70 -23.32 19.30
N VAL A 135 26.92 -23.25 18.75
CA VAL A 135 28.09 -23.94 19.32
C VAL A 135 28.40 -23.43 20.72
N LYS A 136 28.35 -22.11 20.92
CA LYS A 136 28.56 -21.46 22.22
C LYS A 136 27.56 -21.98 23.24
N VAL A 137 26.27 -22.00 22.92
CA VAL A 137 25.21 -22.49 23.82
C VAL A 137 25.40 -23.98 24.17
N ILE A 138 25.82 -24.82 23.21
CA ILE A 138 26.01 -26.27 23.45
C ILE A 138 27.25 -26.56 24.31
N VAL A 139 28.36 -25.86 24.08
CA VAL A 139 29.67 -26.17 24.69
C VAL A 139 29.87 -25.44 26.03
N SER A 140 29.13 -24.36 26.26
CA SER A 140 29.28 -23.54 27.45
C SER A 140 28.59 -24.17 28.66
N ASN A 141 29.31 -24.25 29.78
CA ASN A 141 28.73 -24.58 31.09
C ASN A 141 28.02 -23.36 31.74
N LEU A 142 27.92 -22.24 31.01
CA LEU A 142 27.25 -21.00 31.44
C LEU A 142 25.76 -21.19 31.77
N LEU A 143 25.12 -22.22 31.21
CA LEU A 143 23.69 -22.49 31.39
C LEU A 143 23.31 -22.93 32.82
N SER A 144 24.28 -23.24 33.68
CA SER A 144 24.01 -23.74 35.04
C SER A 144 24.15 -22.69 36.15
N GLN A 145 24.61 -21.47 35.84
CA GLN A 145 24.94 -20.48 36.88
C GLN A 145 23.89 -19.38 37.07
N ASN A 146 23.25 -18.83 36.01
CA ASN A 146 22.30 -17.72 36.15
C ASN A 146 21.29 -17.62 34.99
N ALA A 147 20.04 -17.20 35.30
CA ALA A 147 18.97 -17.01 34.32
C ALA A 147 19.23 -15.88 33.30
N PHE A 148 20.12 -14.93 33.64
CA PHE A 148 20.54 -13.87 32.73
C PHE A 148 21.48 -14.38 31.62
N GLY A 149 22.15 -15.52 31.82
CA GLY A 149 23.03 -16.13 30.82
C GLY A 149 22.30 -16.62 29.56
N TYR A 150 20.98 -16.78 29.61
CA TYR A 150 20.16 -17.10 28.44
C TYR A 150 19.84 -15.85 27.59
N VAL A 151 19.74 -14.69 28.22
CA VAL A 151 19.24 -13.47 27.56
C VAL A 151 20.22 -13.03 26.48
N LEU A 152 21.51 -13.01 26.79
CA LEU A 152 22.51 -12.45 25.89
C LEU A 152 22.69 -13.25 24.57
N PRO A 153 22.82 -14.59 24.58
CA PRO A 153 22.85 -15.40 23.35
C PRO A 153 21.53 -15.38 22.57
N ILE A 154 20.37 -15.44 23.26
CA ILE A 154 19.06 -15.44 22.62
C ILE A 154 18.81 -14.10 21.93
N THR A 155 19.07 -12.99 22.63
CA THR A 155 18.91 -11.65 22.08
C THR A 155 19.85 -11.43 20.90
N SER A 156 21.13 -11.83 21.00
CA SER A 156 22.08 -11.75 19.88
C SER A 156 21.60 -12.55 18.66
N PHE A 157 21.03 -13.73 18.87
CA PHE A 157 20.44 -14.53 17.79
C PHE A 157 19.22 -13.83 17.16
N VAL A 158 18.28 -13.35 17.97
CA VAL A 158 17.05 -12.70 17.48
C VAL A 158 17.38 -11.44 16.70
N VAL A 159 18.26 -10.57 17.20
CA VAL A 159 18.61 -9.33 16.52
C VAL A 159 19.33 -9.61 15.19
N ALA A 160 20.22 -10.62 15.15
CA ALA A 160 20.86 -11.03 13.90
C ALA A 160 19.86 -11.42 12.80
N TRP A 161 18.76 -12.10 13.15
CA TRP A 161 17.70 -12.44 12.20
C TRP A 161 16.78 -11.27 11.86
N LEU A 162 16.51 -10.37 12.82
CA LEU A 162 15.77 -9.12 12.56
C LEU A 162 16.52 -8.22 11.57
N GLU A 163 17.83 -8.12 11.68
CA GLU A 163 18.68 -7.38 10.74
C GLU A 163 18.62 -7.98 9.32
N THR A 164 18.70 -9.30 9.20
CA THR A 164 18.56 -9.99 7.91
C THR A 164 17.19 -9.76 7.29
N TRP A 165 16.14 -9.93 8.08
CA TRP A 165 14.78 -9.70 7.64
C TRP A 165 14.57 -8.24 7.19
N PHE A 166 15.06 -7.28 7.97
CA PHE A 166 14.93 -5.86 7.66
C PHE A 166 15.68 -5.48 6.37
N LEU A 167 16.91 -5.96 6.19
CA LEU A 167 17.69 -5.65 5.00
C LEU A 167 17.08 -6.26 3.74
N ASP A 168 16.69 -7.53 3.80
CA ASP A 168 16.19 -8.27 2.64
C ASP A 168 14.81 -7.77 2.19
N PHE A 169 13.86 -7.63 3.13
CA PHE A 169 12.49 -7.24 2.79
C PHE A 169 12.27 -5.73 2.62
N LYS A 170 13.11 -4.88 3.21
CA LYS A 170 12.86 -3.43 3.24
C LYS A 170 13.91 -2.62 2.50
N VAL A 171 15.20 -2.96 2.61
CA VAL A 171 16.28 -2.16 2.01
C VAL A 171 16.51 -2.56 0.55
N LEU A 172 16.74 -3.85 0.29
CA LEU A 172 17.10 -4.33 -1.05
C LEU A 172 15.93 -4.31 -2.04
N THR A 173 14.74 -4.67 -1.59
CA THR A 173 13.50 -4.60 -2.39
C THR A 173 13.18 -3.18 -2.81
N GLN A 174 13.24 -2.23 -1.87
CA GLN A 174 12.94 -0.83 -2.15
C GLN A 174 13.96 -0.22 -3.12
N GLU A 175 15.24 -0.55 -2.98
CA GLU A 175 16.26 -0.07 -3.92
C GLU A 175 16.17 -0.70 -5.31
N ALA A 176 15.80 -1.97 -5.39
CA ALA A 176 15.54 -2.64 -6.66
C ALA A 176 14.32 -2.03 -7.38
N ASP A 177 13.28 -1.67 -6.64
CA ASP A 177 12.08 -1.06 -7.19
C ASP A 177 12.30 0.42 -7.58
N ASP A 178 13.06 1.19 -6.79
CA ASP A 178 13.49 2.55 -7.16
C ASP A 178 14.36 2.54 -8.43
N GLU A 179 15.25 1.55 -8.59
CA GLU A 179 16.09 1.37 -9.78
C GLU A 179 15.24 0.98 -11.01
N ARG A 180 14.23 0.12 -10.85
CA ARG A 180 13.28 -0.20 -11.93
C ARG A 180 12.43 1.00 -12.33
N ALA A 181 11.95 1.79 -11.36
CA ALA A 181 11.20 3.01 -11.62
C ALA A 181 12.05 4.06 -12.33
N TYR A 182 13.31 4.22 -11.93
CA TYR A 182 14.27 5.09 -12.62
C TYR A 182 14.53 4.62 -14.05
N LEU A 183 14.80 3.33 -14.27
CA LEU A 183 15.00 2.79 -15.62
C LEU A 183 13.75 2.92 -16.50
N ALA A 184 12.56 2.74 -15.93
CA ALA A 184 11.30 2.97 -16.64
C ALA A 184 11.13 4.45 -17.02
N ALA A 185 11.48 5.38 -16.12
CA ALA A 185 11.45 6.81 -16.41
C ALA A 185 12.48 7.23 -17.48
N VAL A 186 13.70 6.68 -17.43
CA VAL A 186 14.74 6.93 -18.43
C VAL A 186 14.36 6.34 -19.79
N ASN A 187 13.83 5.11 -19.83
CA ASN A 187 13.35 4.51 -21.08
C ASN A 187 12.18 5.30 -21.68
N ALA A 188 11.22 5.74 -20.84
CA ALA A 188 10.11 6.60 -21.27
C ALA A 188 10.56 7.98 -21.75
N ALA A 189 11.68 8.50 -21.24
CA ALA A 189 12.30 9.74 -21.72
C ALA A 189 13.09 9.54 -23.02
N CYS A 190 13.74 8.38 -23.20
CA CYS A 190 14.52 8.06 -24.39
C CYS A 190 13.62 7.75 -25.61
N GLU A 191 12.47 7.12 -25.40
CA GLU A 191 11.46 6.88 -26.45
C GLU A 191 10.71 8.15 -26.87
N ARG A 192 10.70 9.20 -26.03
CA ARG A 192 10.13 10.52 -26.35
C ARG A 192 11.23 11.55 -26.64
N ALA A 193 12.03 11.30 -27.67
CA ALA A 193 12.86 12.34 -28.28
C ALA A 193 12.10 13.02 -29.43
N PRO A 194 11.37 14.14 -29.21
CA PRO A 194 10.94 14.98 -30.32
C PRO A 194 12.14 15.78 -30.84
N MET A 195 12.34 15.73 -32.16
CA MET A 195 13.27 16.63 -32.86
C MET A 195 12.92 18.08 -32.55
N ILE A 196 13.89 18.80 -31.98
CA ILE A 196 13.80 20.21 -31.64
C ILE A 196 13.80 21.05 -32.92
N TYR A 197 12.68 21.72 -33.21
CA TYR A 197 12.69 23.01 -33.91
C TYR A 197 12.37 24.10 -32.88
N PRO A 198 13.09 25.22 -32.85
CA PRO A 198 12.82 26.28 -31.89
C PRO A 198 11.61 27.07 -32.39
N ARG A 199 10.48 27.00 -31.67
CA ARG A 199 9.39 27.97 -31.83
C ARG A 199 9.12 28.65 -30.50
N ALA A 200 8.99 29.97 -30.61
CA ALA A 200 8.95 30.94 -29.52
C ALA A 200 7.94 30.60 -28.41
N VAL A 201 8.39 30.83 -27.19
CA VAL A 201 7.61 30.83 -25.96
C VAL A 201 6.46 31.83 -26.11
N SER A 202 5.23 31.33 -26.08
CA SER A 202 4.03 32.13 -25.86
C SER A 202 3.42 31.66 -24.56
N ASP A 203 3.54 32.47 -23.52
CA ASP A 203 2.74 32.34 -22.31
C ASP A 203 1.26 32.49 -22.71
N GLY A 204 0.51 31.41 -22.58
CA GLY A 204 -0.92 31.39 -22.86
C GLY A 204 -1.52 30.16 -22.21
N GLN A 205 -2.34 30.38 -21.17
CA GLN A 205 -3.24 29.37 -20.63
C GLN A 205 -4.11 28.83 -21.77
N PHE A 206 -3.79 27.61 -22.22
CA PHE A 206 -4.50 26.96 -23.30
C PHE A 206 -5.82 26.41 -22.73
N TYR A 207 -6.90 27.13 -22.97
CA TYR A 207 -8.24 26.68 -22.68
C TYR A 207 -8.60 25.59 -23.71
N SER A 208 -8.48 24.32 -23.33
CA SER A 208 -9.03 23.22 -24.11
C SER A 208 -10.56 23.36 -24.11
N PRO A 209 -11.25 23.38 -25.26
CA PRO A 209 -12.71 23.48 -25.31
C PRO A 209 -13.36 22.38 -24.47
N PRO A 210 -14.47 22.61 -23.75
CA PRO A 210 -15.14 21.60 -22.94
C PRO A 210 -15.43 20.29 -23.70
N GLU A 211 -15.75 20.40 -24.99
CA GLU A 211 -15.96 19.25 -25.87
C GLU A 211 -14.75 18.30 -25.97
N SER A 212 -13.52 18.81 -25.80
CA SER A 212 -12.32 18.00 -25.90
C SER A 212 -12.13 17.11 -24.67
N VAL A 213 -12.49 17.60 -23.49
CA VAL A 213 -12.43 16.86 -22.22
C VAL A 213 -13.56 15.83 -22.15
N GLU A 214 -14.76 16.18 -22.59
CA GLU A 214 -15.89 15.24 -22.68
C GLU A 214 -15.59 14.07 -23.64
N LYS A 215 -15.00 14.37 -24.81
CA LYS A 215 -14.56 13.33 -25.75
C LYS A 215 -13.51 12.40 -25.14
N GLU A 216 -12.62 12.92 -24.31
CA GLU A 216 -11.62 12.15 -23.59
C GLU A 216 -12.26 11.21 -22.55
N TYR A 217 -13.23 11.68 -21.75
CA TYR A 217 -13.95 10.81 -20.83
C TYR A 217 -14.66 9.66 -21.54
N VAL A 218 -15.32 9.93 -22.67
CA VAL A 218 -15.98 8.86 -23.45
C VAL A 218 -14.92 7.89 -24.04
N ARG A 219 -13.76 8.39 -24.47
CA ARG A 219 -12.65 7.54 -24.94
C ARG A 219 -12.14 6.61 -23.84
N GLN A 220 -11.85 7.15 -22.65
CA GLN A 220 -11.41 6.39 -21.48
C GLN A 220 -12.45 5.33 -21.06
N GLY A 221 -13.74 5.70 -21.04
CA GLY A 221 -14.81 4.76 -20.73
C GLY A 221 -14.90 3.59 -21.73
N ARG A 222 -14.71 3.84 -23.03
CA ARG A 222 -14.65 2.80 -24.07
C ARG A 222 -13.41 1.92 -23.94
N GLU A 223 -12.26 2.52 -23.64
CA GLU A 223 -11.00 1.80 -23.42
C GLU A 223 -11.15 0.83 -22.24
N ALA A 224 -11.69 1.30 -21.11
CA ALA A 224 -11.95 0.46 -19.95
C ALA A 224 -12.89 -0.71 -20.29
N MET A 225 -13.95 -0.45 -21.08
CA MET A 225 -14.88 -1.48 -21.53
C MET A 225 -14.18 -2.56 -22.37
N SER A 226 -13.34 -2.15 -23.33
CA SER A 226 -12.57 -3.08 -24.16
C SER A 226 -11.66 -3.98 -23.33
N VAL A 227 -10.99 -3.43 -22.30
CA VAL A 227 -10.11 -4.21 -21.42
C VAL A 227 -10.92 -5.18 -20.56
N VAL A 228 -12.04 -4.75 -19.98
CA VAL A 228 -12.92 -5.65 -19.20
C VAL A 228 -13.43 -6.79 -20.07
N GLU A 229 -13.85 -6.52 -21.30
CA GLU A 229 -14.28 -7.57 -22.24
C GLU A 229 -13.16 -8.55 -22.57
N GLN A 230 -11.95 -8.05 -22.83
CA GLN A 230 -10.78 -8.89 -23.04
C GLN A 230 -10.51 -9.80 -21.84
N ILE A 231 -10.60 -9.27 -20.61
CA ILE A 231 -10.42 -10.04 -19.37
C ILE A 231 -11.45 -11.17 -19.29
N LEU A 232 -12.72 -10.91 -19.64
CA LEU A 232 -13.78 -11.91 -19.64
C LEU A 232 -13.55 -13.02 -20.68
N THR A 233 -12.97 -12.71 -21.83
CA THR A 233 -12.64 -13.74 -22.85
C THR A 233 -11.49 -14.64 -22.45
N GLN A 234 -10.73 -14.28 -21.42
CA GLN A 234 -9.54 -15.00 -20.94
C GLN A 234 -9.81 -15.76 -19.64
N GLU A 235 -11.06 -16.17 -19.39
CA GLU A 235 -11.47 -16.83 -18.15
C GLU A 235 -10.63 -18.08 -17.82
N GLU A 236 -10.24 -18.86 -18.83
CA GLU A 236 -9.39 -20.05 -18.66
C GLU A 236 -7.98 -19.72 -18.11
N ASN A 237 -7.52 -18.49 -18.30
CA ASN A 237 -6.21 -18.02 -17.86
C ASN A 237 -6.24 -17.37 -16.47
N TRP A 238 -7.42 -17.27 -15.85
CA TRP A 238 -7.56 -16.67 -14.52
C TRP A 238 -6.90 -17.57 -13.46
N LYS A 239 -5.99 -16.99 -12.68
CA LYS A 239 -5.30 -17.70 -11.60
C LYS A 239 -6.13 -17.64 -10.33
N PHE A 240 -6.51 -18.78 -9.79
CA PHE A 240 -7.25 -18.84 -8.53
C PHE A 240 -6.42 -18.29 -7.36
N GLU A 241 -7.01 -17.43 -6.53
CA GLU A 241 -6.38 -16.89 -5.32
C GLU A 241 -7.04 -17.43 -4.04
N LYS A 242 -8.37 -17.28 -3.93
CA LYS A 242 -9.10 -17.60 -2.69
C LYS A 242 -10.58 -17.81 -2.95
N ASN A 243 -11.24 -18.61 -2.13
CA ASN A 243 -12.70 -18.71 -2.05
C ASN A 243 -13.24 -18.24 -0.69
N SER A 244 -14.54 -17.94 -0.65
CA SER A 244 -15.31 -17.76 0.57
C SER A 244 -16.09 -19.02 0.92
N ASP A 245 -16.58 -19.09 2.16
CA ASP A 245 -17.45 -20.19 2.64
C ASP A 245 -18.78 -20.26 1.85
N MET A 246 -19.20 -19.15 1.23
CA MET A 246 -20.42 -19.06 0.41
C MET A 246 -20.21 -19.45 -1.06
N GLY A 247 -18.99 -19.87 -1.43
CA GLY A 247 -18.64 -20.28 -2.79
C GLY A 247 -18.21 -19.14 -3.72
N ASP A 248 -18.11 -17.89 -3.24
CA ASP A 248 -17.49 -16.81 -4.02
C ASP A 248 -16.02 -17.10 -4.25
N SER A 249 -15.53 -16.80 -5.45
CA SER A 249 -14.13 -17.04 -5.81
C SER A 249 -13.47 -15.76 -6.29
N VAL A 250 -12.25 -15.51 -5.83
CA VAL A 250 -11.38 -14.43 -6.28
C VAL A 250 -10.23 -15.05 -7.06
N TYR A 251 -9.99 -14.48 -8.24
CA TYR A 251 -8.93 -14.85 -9.17
C TYR A 251 -8.07 -13.63 -9.46
N THR A 252 -6.93 -13.85 -10.10
CA THR A 252 -6.07 -12.80 -10.65
C THR A 252 -5.66 -13.05 -12.08
N LEU A 253 -5.43 -11.96 -12.80
CA LEU A 253 -4.91 -11.96 -14.17
C LEU A 253 -3.89 -10.82 -14.30
N GLU A 254 -2.75 -11.09 -14.92
CA GLU A 254 -1.74 -10.06 -15.22
C GLU A 254 -2.13 -9.36 -16.52
N ILE A 255 -2.43 -8.07 -16.45
CA ILE A 255 -2.83 -7.26 -17.59
C ILE A 255 -1.63 -6.43 -18.05
N PRO A 256 -1.28 -6.43 -19.36
CA PRO A 256 -0.24 -5.56 -19.87
C PRO A 256 -0.45 -4.10 -19.44
N TYR A 257 0.62 -3.43 -19.00
CA TYR A 257 0.65 -2.05 -18.52
C TYR A 257 -0.11 -1.73 -17.22
N HIS A 258 -1.10 -2.54 -16.83
CA HIS A 258 -1.89 -2.33 -15.60
C HIS A 258 -1.51 -3.29 -14.45
N GLY A 259 -0.80 -4.38 -14.76
CA GLY A 259 -0.33 -5.35 -13.78
C GLY A 259 -1.44 -6.25 -13.23
N LYS A 260 -1.25 -6.71 -11.99
CA LYS A 260 -2.10 -7.70 -11.33
C LYS A 260 -3.51 -7.15 -11.10
N THR A 261 -4.49 -7.77 -11.75
CA THR A 261 -5.91 -7.42 -11.65
C THR A 261 -6.66 -8.51 -10.91
N PHE A 262 -7.48 -8.13 -9.92
CA PHE A 262 -8.30 -9.04 -9.13
C PHE A 262 -9.67 -9.20 -9.78
N ILE A 263 -10.20 -10.41 -9.74
CA ILE A 263 -11.47 -10.77 -10.38
C ILE A 263 -12.28 -11.59 -9.40
N LEU A 264 -13.34 -11.00 -8.86
CA LEU A 264 -14.34 -11.71 -8.07
C LEU A 264 -15.39 -12.30 -9.01
N LYS A 265 -15.73 -13.57 -8.82
CA LYS A 265 -16.85 -14.25 -9.49
C LYS A 265 -17.77 -14.87 -8.45
N ALA A 266 -19.05 -14.55 -8.54
CA ALA A 266 -20.07 -15.00 -7.59
C ALA A 266 -21.38 -15.37 -8.29
N LEU A 267 -21.96 -16.50 -7.88
CA LEU A 267 -23.32 -16.88 -8.30
C LEU A 267 -24.34 -16.20 -7.37
N MET A 268 -25.37 -15.61 -7.97
CA MET A 268 -26.43 -14.88 -7.28
C MET A 268 -27.79 -15.52 -7.59
N GLN A 269 -28.54 -15.81 -6.53
CA GLN A 269 -29.91 -16.36 -6.63
C GLN A 269 -30.93 -15.24 -6.82
N CYS A 270 -30.76 -14.45 -7.88
CA CYS A 270 -31.73 -13.44 -8.32
C CYS A 270 -31.55 -13.14 -9.82
N PRO A 271 -32.55 -12.53 -10.47
CA PRO A 271 -32.43 -12.08 -11.85
C PRO A 271 -31.34 -11.02 -12.04
N ALA A 272 -30.63 -11.08 -13.17
CA ALA A 272 -29.56 -10.14 -13.50
C ALA A 272 -30.00 -8.66 -13.51
N GLU A 273 -31.25 -8.39 -13.89
CA GLU A 273 -31.80 -7.02 -13.92
C GLU A 273 -31.83 -6.40 -12.51
N LEU A 274 -32.05 -7.20 -11.45
CA LEU A 274 -32.07 -6.69 -10.08
C LEU A 274 -30.67 -6.22 -9.65
N VAL A 275 -29.64 -7.02 -9.94
CA VAL A 275 -28.24 -6.64 -9.67
C VAL A 275 -27.82 -5.43 -10.51
N TYR A 276 -28.25 -5.37 -11.78
CA TYR A 276 -28.00 -4.23 -12.65
C TYR A 276 -28.58 -2.92 -12.08
N GLN A 277 -29.81 -2.96 -11.57
CA GLN A 277 -30.43 -1.78 -10.96
C GLN A 277 -29.73 -1.33 -9.68
N GLU A 278 -29.44 -2.28 -8.77
CA GLU A 278 -28.89 -1.98 -7.45
C GLU A 278 -27.40 -1.61 -7.47
N VAL A 279 -26.60 -2.24 -8.35
CA VAL A 279 -25.15 -2.02 -8.39
C VAL A 279 -24.75 -1.08 -9.52
N ILE A 280 -25.35 -1.22 -10.71
CA ILE A 280 -24.87 -0.52 -11.90
C ILE A 280 -25.57 0.84 -12.09
N LEU A 281 -26.89 0.89 -12.04
CA LEU A 281 -27.65 2.10 -12.37
C LEU A 281 -27.73 3.12 -11.23
N GLN A 282 -27.63 2.68 -9.97
CA GLN A 282 -27.85 3.53 -8.79
C GLN A 282 -26.62 3.61 -7.88
N PRO A 283 -25.44 4.04 -8.40
CA PRO A 283 -24.19 4.00 -7.64
C PRO A 283 -24.23 4.85 -6.36
N GLU A 284 -24.92 5.99 -6.36
CA GLU A 284 -25.03 6.84 -5.15
C GLU A 284 -25.86 6.18 -4.03
N LYS A 285 -26.86 5.36 -4.39
CA LYS A 285 -27.67 4.62 -3.42
C LYS A 285 -26.97 3.37 -2.90
N MET A 286 -25.96 2.86 -3.62
CA MET A 286 -25.15 1.72 -3.17
C MET A 286 -24.52 1.97 -1.79
N VAL A 287 -24.15 3.22 -1.50
CA VAL A 287 -23.57 3.64 -0.21
C VAL A 287 -24.48 3.33 0.99
N GLN A 288 -25.80 3.22 0.78
CA GLN A 288 -26.76 2.96 1.87
C GLN A 288 -26.68 1.53 2.40
N TRP A 289 -26.20 0.58 1.59
CA TRP A 289 -26.16 -0.84 1.94
C TRP A 289 -24.76 -1.45 1.82
N ASN A 290 -23.88 -0.89 0.99
CA ASN A 290 -22.51 -1.35 0.85
C ASN A 290 -21.56 -0.59 1.77
N LYS A 291 -21.11 -1.22 2.86
CA LYS A 291 -20.20 -0.58 3.82
C LYS A 291 -18.76 -0.44 3.34
N THR A 292 -18.40 -1.03 2.19
CA THR A 292 -17.03 -0.89 1.63
C THR A 292 -16.81 0.48 0.96
N VAL A 293 -17.89 1.23 0.70
CA VAL A 293 -17.87 2.57 0.13
C VAL A 293 -18.62 3.52 1.07
N SER A 294 -17.97 4.61 1.46
CA SER A 294 -18.51 5.61 2.39
C SER A 294 -19.14 6.82 1.70
N VAL A 295 -18.68 7.14 0.49
CA VAL A 295 -19.23 8.23 -0.34
C VAL A 295 -19.19 7.78 -1.80
N CYS A 296 -20.26 8.09 -2.54
CA CYS A 296 -20.31 8.03 -3.99
C CYS A 296 -21.11 9.25 -4.45
N GLN A 297 -20.51 10.07 -5.31
CA GLN A 297 -21.10 11.29 -5.84
C GLN A 297 -20.87 11.33 -7.35
N ILE A 298 -21.93 11.46 -8.14
CA ILE A 298 -21.79 11.70 -9.58
C ILE A 298 -21.40 13.17 -9.79
N LEU A 299 -20.23 13.41 -10.37
CA LEU A 299 -19.71 14.75 -10.63
C LEU A 299 -20.27 15.33 -11.92
N GLN A 300 -20.27 14.52 -12.98
CA GLN A 300 -20.70 14.93 -14.31
C GLN A 300 -21.27 13.74 -15.08
N ARG A 301 -22.34 13.96 -15.84
CA ARG A 301 -22.85 13.01 -16.85
C ARG A 301 -22.45 13.54 -18.22
N ILE A 302 -21.71 12.75 -18.98
CA ILE A 302 -21.14 13.14 -20.28
C ILE A 302 -22.11 12.77 -21.40
N ASP A 303 -22.61 11.55 -21.38
CA ASP A 303 -23.66 11.05 -22.27
C ASP A 303 -24.57 10.07 -21.49
N ASP A 304 -25.50 9.40 -22.19
CA ASP A 304 -26.42 8.42 -21.56
C ASP A 304 -25.70 7.24 -20.90
N ASN A 305 -24.48 6.96 -21.33
CA ASN A 305 -23.72 5.78 -20.93
C ASN A 305 -22.50 6.13 -20.08
N THR A 306 -22.03 7.38 -20.08
CA THR A 306 -20.72 7.79 -19.55
C THR A 306 -20.89 8.86 -18.48
N LEU A 307 -20.31 8.60 -17.31
CA LEU A 307 -20.34 9.51 -16.17
C LEU A 307 -18.98 9.57 -15.49
N VAL A 308 -18.73 10.66 -14.77
CA VAL A 308 -17.58 10.82 -13.88
C VAL A 308 -18.09 10.81 -12.44
N SER A 309 -17.51 9.97 -11.59
CA SER A 309 -17.86 9.85 -10.17
C SER A 309 -16.68 10.15 -9.26
N TYR A 310 -17.02 10.62 -8.07
CA TYR A 310 -16.13 10.71 -6.92
C TYR A 310 -16.56 9.67 -5.88
N ASP A 311 -15.64 8.79 -5.52
CA ASP A 311 -15.90 7.66 -4.65
C ASP A 311 -14.92 7.69 -3.47
N VAL A 312 -15.38 7.34 -2.26
CA VAL A 312 -14.52 7.20 -1.08
C VAL A 312 -14.69 5.81 -0.50
N SER A 313 -13.64 5.00 -0.51
CA SER A 313 -13.64 3.69 0.13
C SER A 313 -13.62 3.82 1.65
N SER A 314 -14.28 2.91 2.34
CA SER A 314 -14.09 2.72 3.77
C SER A 314 -12.68 2.20 4.06
N GLY A 315 -12.21 2.37 5.29
CA GLY A 315 -11.00 1.68 5.74
C GLY A 315 -11.20 0.16 5.74
N ALA A 316 -10.16 -0.59 5.41
CA ALA A 316 -10.18 -2.03 5.29
C ALA A 316 -9.12 -2.70 6.19
N ALA A 317 -9.17 -4.03 6.27
CA ALA A 317 -8.24 -4.87 7.05
C ALA A 317 -8.12 -4.43 8.52
N GLY A 318 -9.24 -4.12 9.18
CA GLY A 318 -9.26 -3.71 10.59
C GLY A 318 -8.58 -2.36 10.86
N GLY A 319 -8.47 -1.49 9.84
CA GLY A 319 -7.85 -0.17 9.96
C GLY A 319 -6.40 -0.10 9.48
N VAL A 320 -5.80 -1.23 9.07
CA VAL A 320 -4.46 -1.25 8.44
C VAL A 320 -4.45 -0.48 7.12
N VAL A 321 -5.55 -0.55 6.37
CA VAL A 321 -5.76 0.18 5.13
C VAL A 321 -6.74 1.32 5.44
N SER A 322 -6.25 2.55 5.61
CA SER A 322 -7.07 3.78 5.71
C SER A 322 -8.12 3.96 4.58
N ALA A 323 -9.03 4.93 4.70
CA ALA A 323 -9.90 5.31 3.59
C ALA A 323 -9.11 5.94 2.43
N ARG A 324 -9.60 5.77 1.19
CA ARG A 324 -9.06 6.43 -0.01
C ARG A 324 -10.16 7.07 -0.83
N ASP A 325 -9.83 8.15 -1.52
CA ASP A 325 -10.71 8.76 -2.50
C ASP A 325 -10.27 8.42 -3.93
N PHE A 326 -11.25 8.40 -4.83
CA PHE A 326 -11.10 8.05 -6.24
C PHE A 326 -11.91 9.04 -7.07
N VAL A 327 -11.40 9.36 -8.25
CA VAL A 327 -12.15 10.03 -9.31
C VAL A 327 -12.11 9.09 -10.51
N ASN A 328 -13.28 8.62 -10.94
CA ASN A 328 -13.38 7.61 -11.99
C ASN A 328 -14.28 8.09 -13.11
N VAL A 329 -13.88 7.82 -14.35
CA VAL A 329 -14.81 7.79 -15.47
C VAL A 329 -15.36 6.38 -15.60
N ARG A 330 -16.65 6.29 -15.91
CA ARG A 330 -17.38 5.04 -15.97
C ARG A 330 -18.32 5.03 -17.17
N ARG A 331 -18.29 3.96 -17.94
CA ARG A 331 -19.20 3.68 -19.04
C ARG A 331 -20.08 2.46 -18.73
N VAL A 332 -21.37 2.58 -18.97
CA VAL A 332 -22.37 1.54 -18.76
C VAL A 332 -22.92 1.08 -20.11
N GLU A 333 -22.98 -0.23 -20.32
CA GLU A 333 -23.53 -0.83 -21.53
C GLU A 333 -24.44 -2.02 -21.20
N ARG A 334 -25.61 -2.03 -21.85
CA ARG A 334 -26.58 -3.14 -21.78
C ARG A 334 -26.43 -3.98 -23.04
N LYS A 335 -26.01 -5.24 -22.87
CA LYS A 335 -25.93 -6.22 -23.95
C LYS A 335 -27.03 -7.26 -23.82
N ARG A 336 -27.15 -8.12 -24.84
CA ARG A 336 -28.15 -9.19 -24.88
C ARG A 336 -27.98 -10.13 -23.67
N ASP A 337 -26.76 -10.59 -23.43
CA ASP A 337 -26.48 -11.65 -22.44
C ASP A 337 -25.85 -11.12 -21.14
N CYS A 338 -25.54 -9.83 -21.06
CA CYS A 338 -24.94 -9.24 -19.87
C CYS A 338 -25.19 -7.73 -19.74
N TYR A 339 -24.93 -7.22 -18.54
CA TYR A 339 -24.83 -5.79 -18.24
C TYR A 339 -23.40 -5.48 -17.81
N LEU A 340 -22.81 -4.42 -18.36
CA LEU A 340 -21.46 -4.00 -18.05
C LEU A 340 -21.42 -2.57 -17.53
N SER A 341 -20.48 -2.35 -16.64
CA SER A 341 -20.12 -1.05 -16.09
C SER A 341 -18.61 -1.06 -15.95
N ALA A 342 -17.89 -0.47 -16.91
CA ALA A 342 -16.44 -0.41 -16.90
C ALA A 342 -15.96 1.02 -16.64
N GLY A 343 -14.81 1.17 -15.99
CA GLY A 343 -14.23 2.47 -15.70
C GLY A 343 -12.75 2.39 -15.37
N MET A 344 -12.15 3.57 -15.22
CA MET A 344 -10.77 3.76 -14.81
C MET A 344 -10.63 5.14 -14.15
N ALA A 345 -9.50 5.37 -13.50
CA ALA A 345 -9.16 6.67 -12.92
C ALA A 345 -9.18 7.77 -13.99
N THR A 346 -9.65 8.94 -13.59
CA THR A 346 -9.61 10.15 -14.41
C THR A 346 -9.43 11.39 -13.53
N ASP A 347 -9.18 12.53 -14.14
CA ASP A 347 -9.09 13.80 -13.45
C ASP A 347 -10.37 14.63 -13.64
N HIS A 348 -10.77 15.35 -12.60
CA HIS A 348 -11.92 16.25 -12.65
C HIS A 348 -11.70 17.45 -11.70
N ASP A 349 -11.82 18.66 -12.23
CA ASP A 349 -11.45 19.91 -11.53
C ASP A 349 -12.22 20.13 -10.22
N ALA A 350 -13.46 19.62 -10.13
CA ALA A 350 -14.25 19.71 -8.90
C ALA A 350 -13.70 18.86 -7.72
N LYS A 351 -12.78 17.91 -7.97
CA LYS A 351 -12.24 16.98 -6.96
C LYS A 351 -10.72 16.79 -7.11
N PRO A 352 -9.91 17.85 -6.94
CA PRO A 352 -8.46 17.71 -6.91
C PRO A 352 -8.03 16.87 -5.70
N PRO A 353 -6.84 16.23 -5.72
CA PRO A 353 -6.29 15.55 -4.55
C PRO A 353 -6.25 16.49 -3.34
N CYS A 354 -6.73 16.02 -2.20
CA CYS A 354 -6.75 16.81 -0.96
C CYS A 354 -6.11 16.03 0.19
N GLY A 355 -5.53 16.73 1.18
CA GLY A 355 -4.81 16.08 2.28
C GLY A 355 -5.65 15.20 3.22
N ARG A 356 -6.99 15.16 3.05
CA ARG A 356 -7.88 14.32 3.86
C ARG A 356 -7.79 12.83 3.51
N TYR A 357 -7.60 12.51 2.24
CA TYR A 357 -7.55 11.13 1.75
C TYR A 357 -6.31 10.93 0.86
N VAL A 358 -5.81 9.70 0.82
CA VAL A 358 -4.84 9.33 -0.22
C VAL A 358 -5.61 9.08 -1.50
N ARG A 359 -5.29 9.85 -2.56
CA ARG A 359 -5.85 9.67 -3.91
C ARG A 359 -5.37 8.35 -4.49
N SER A 360 -6.28 7.41 -4.64
CA SER A 360 -6.03 6.14 -5.32
C SER A 360 -6.43 6.23 -6.79
N GLU A 361 -5.82 5.38 -7.60
CA GLU A 361 -6.08 5.31 -9.03
C GLU A 361 -6.52 3.89 -9.40
N ASN A 362 -7.74 3.77 -9.93
CA ASN A 362 -8.17 2.52 -10.54
C ASN A 362 -7.60 2.40 -11.95
N GLY A 363 -7.05 1.25 -12.29
CA GLY A 363 -6.88 0.86 -13.69
C GLY A 363 -8.22 0.45 -14.31
N PRO A 364 -8.20 -0.06 -15.56
CA PRO A 364 -9.39 -0.59 -16.20
C PRO A 364 -10.01 -1.72 -15.38
N GLY A 365 -11.29 -1.56 -15.04
CA GLY A 365 -12.05 -2.53 -14.27
C GLY A 365 -13.52 -2.19 -14.23
N GLY A 366 -14.29 -2.91 -13.43
CA GLY A 366 -15.70 -2.63 -13.25
C GLY A 366 -16.57 -3.84 -12.90
N PHE A 367 -17.88 -3.68 -13.07
CA PHE A 367 -18.89 -4.66 -12.73
C PHE A 367 -19.51 -5.27 -14.00
N VAL A 368 -19.72 -6.58 -13.96
CA VAL A 368 -20.35 -7.35 -15.02
C VAL A 368 -21.41 -8.24 -14.39
N VAL A 369 -22.61 -8.23 -14.97
CA VAL A 369 -23.70 -9.12 -14.57
C VAL A 369 -24.07 -9.98 -15.76
N LEU A 370 -23.71 -11.26 -15.72
CA LEU A 370 -24.03 -12.23 -16.75
C LEU A 370 -25.42 -12.81 -16.51
N LYS A 371 -26.26 -12.79 -17.54
CA LYS A 371 -27.59 -13.41 -17.52
C LYS A 371 -27.42 -14.92 -17.69
N SER A 372 -28.20 -15.68 -16.93
CA SER A 372 -28.29 -17.12 -17.15
C SER A 372 -29.22 -17.41 -18.33
N SER A 373 -28.73 -18.20 -19.28
CA SER A 373 -29.53 -18.67 -20.42
C SER A 373 -30.51 -19.79 -20.04
N SER A 374 -30.22 -20.53 -18.96
CA SER A 374 -31.01 -21.69 -18.52
C SER A 374 -32.02 -21.37 -17.43
N ASN A 375 -31.73 -20.41 -16.55
CA ASN A 375 -32.57 -20.06 -15.41
C ASN A 375 -32.55 -18.54 -15.16
N PRO A 376 -33.59 -17.80 -15.56
CA PRO A 376 -33.66 -16.34 -15.39
C PRO A 376 -33.62 -15.86 -13.93
N SER A 377 -33.86 -16.74 -12.96
CA SER A 377 -33.81 -16.43 -11.53
C SER A 377 -32.40 -16.50 -10.92
N ILE A 378 -31.38 -16.82 -11.72
CA ILE A 378 -29.97 -16.79 -11.30
C ILE A 378 -29.15 -15.91 -12.26
N CYS A 379 -28.10 -15.31 -11.73
CA CYS A 379 -27.11 -14.58 -12.52
C CYS A 379 -25.70 -14.78 -11.95
N THR A 380 -24.70 -14.46 -12.76
CA THR A 380 -23.31 -14.42 -12.30
C THR A 380 -22.86 -12.97 -12.21
N PHE A 381 -22.44 -12.57 -11.02
CA PHE A 381 -21.81 -11.28 -10.79
C PHE A 381 -20.29 -11.42 -10.88
N ILE A 382 -19.65 -10.52 -11.62
CA ILE A 382 -18.21 -10.43 -11.74
C ILE A 382 -17.78 -9.00 -11.42
N TRP A 383 -16.78 -8.86 -10.56
CA TRP A 383 -16.12 -7.58 -10.29
C TRP A 383 -14.64 -7.69 -10.67
N VAL A 384 -14.24 -6.93 -11.68
CA VAL A 384 -12.85 -6.76 -12.12
C VAL A 384 -12.29 -5.52 -11.42
N LEU A 385 -11.22 -5.67 -10.65
CA LEU A 385 -10.60 -4.61 -9.87
C LEU A 385 -9.10 -4.56 -10.13
N ASN A 386 -8.68 -3.53 -10.86
CA ASN A 386 -7.29 -3.09 -10.91
C ASN A 386 -7.21 -1.77 -10.16
N THR A 387 -6.40 -1.68 -9.10
CA THR A 387 -6.32 -0.47 -8.29
C THR A 387 -4.95 -0.30 -7.68
N ASP A 388 -4.43 0.93 -7.77
CA ASP A 388 -3.26 1.39 -7.06
C ASP A 388 -3.72 2.25 -5.88
N LEU A 389 -3.69 1.67 -4.69
CA LEU A 389 -4.07 2.34 -3.45
C LEU A 389 -3.05 3.39 -2.97
N LYS A 390 -1.94 3.53 -3.69
CA LYS A 390 -0.76 4.33 -3.35
C LYS A 390 -0.27 4.06 -1.92
N GLY A 391 0.66 4.89 -1.46
CA GLY A 391 1.22 4.83 -0.11
C GLY A 391 2.36 3.83 0.04
N ARG A 392 2.65 3.45 1.29
CA ARG A 392 3.85 2.68 1.67
C ARG A 392 3.53 1.28 2.20
N LEU A 393 2.30 0.82 2.01
CA LEU A 393 1.89 -0.51 2.48
C LEU A 393 2.51 -1.59 1.57
N PRO A 394 3.05 -2.68 2.16
CA PRO A 394 3.48 -3.85 1.39
C PRO A 394 2.38 -4.38 0.46
N ARG A 395 2.74 -4.72 -0.78
CA ARG A 395 1.79 -5.20 -1.79
C ARG A 395 0.97 -6.41 -1.33
N TYR A 396 1.58 -7.33 -0.57
CA TYR A 396 0.86 -8.50 -0.08
C TYR A 396 -0.30 -8.14 0.87
N LEU A 397 -0.14 -7.10 1.71
CA LEU A 397 -1.21 -6.61 2.58
C LEU A 397 -2.31 -5.93 1.77
N ILE A 398 -1.94 -5.18 0.73
CA ILE A 398 -2.90 -4.59 -0.20
C ILE A 398 -3.71 -5.71 -0.87
N HIS A 399 -3.04 -6.72 -1.43
CA HIS A 399 -3.69 -7.84 -2.10
C HIS A 399 -4.65 -8.60 -1.19
N GLN A 400 -4.24 -8.89 0.05
CA GLN A 400 -5.11 -9.53 1.04
C GLN A 400 -6.32 -8.66 1.38
N SER A 401 -6.10 -7.35 1.54
CA SER A 401 -7.18 -6.40 1.80
C SER A 401 -8.18 -6.32 0.64
N LEU A 402 -7.71 -6.30 -0.62
CA LEU A 402 -8.58 -6.25 -1.80
C LEU A 402 -9.48 -7.49 -1.89
N ALA A 403 -8.91 -8.69 -1.72
CA ALA A 403 -9.69 -9.92 -1.71
C ALA A 403 -10.73 -9.95 -0.57
N ALA A 404 -10.36 -9.47 0.63
CA ALA A 404 -11.29 -9.36 1.76
C ALA A 404 -12.43 -8.37 1.45
N THR A 405 -12.13 -7.20 0.88
CA THR A 405 -13.12 -6.20 0.47
C THR A 405 -14.08 -6.74 -0.61
N MET A 406 -13.60 -7.57 -1.54
CA MET A 406 -14.44 -8.24 -2.53
C MET A 406 -15.47 -9.18 -1.89
N PHE A 407 -15.07 -9.99 -0.92
CA PHE A 407 -16.02 -10.87 -0.21
C PHE A 407 -16.98 -10.08 0.68
N GLU A 408 -16.52 -9.03 1.33
CA GLU A 408 -17.36 -8.15 2.13
C GLU A 408 -18.43 -7.46 1.25
N PHE A 409 -18.04 -6.97 0.07
CA PHE A 409 -18.97 -6.44 -0.93
C PHE A 409 -20.05 -7.46 -1.29
N MET A 410 -19.68 -8.71 -1.55
CA MET A 410 -20.65 -9.77 -1.88
C MET A 410 -21.60 -10.09 -0.73
N SER A 411 -21.12 -10.05 0.50
CA SER A 411 -21.96 -10.24 1.68
C SER A 411 -23.03 -9.14 1.78
N HIS A 412 -22.64 -7.88 1.62
CA HIS A 412 -23.56 -6.74 1.60
C HIS A 412 -24.56 -6.83 0.42
N LEU A 413 -24.10 -7.20 -0.77
CA LEU A 413 -24.96 -7.35 -1.93
C LEU A 413 -26.00 -8.46 -1.70
N ARG A 414 -25.61 -9.63 -1.18
CA ARG A 414 -26.55 -10.71 -0.87
C ARG A 414 -27.59 -10.28 0.18
N GLN A 415 -27.16 -9.57 1.22
CA GLN A 415 -28.07 -9.03 2.22
C GLN A 415 -29.07 -8.06 1.59
N ARG A 416 -28.58 -7.14 0.74
CA ARG A 416 -29.43 -6.18 0.02
C ARG A 416 -30.48 -6.89 -0.84
N ILE A 417 -30.09 -7.90 -1.59
CA ILE A 417 -31.02 -8.69 -2.42
C ILE A 417 -32.06 -9.41 -1.53
N ALA A 418 -31.65 -10.01 -0.40
CA ALA A 418 -32.58 -10.66 0.52
C ALA A 418 -33.60 -9.67 1.13
N ASP A 419 -33.16 -8.45 1.47
CA ASP A 419 -34.02 -7.39 1.99
C ASP A 419 -35.08 -6.95 0.98
N LEU A 420 -34.70 -6.85 -0.29
CA LEU A 420 -35.62 -6.48 -1.38
C LEU A 420 -36.69 -7.56 -1.60
N HIS A 421 -36.31 -8.84 -1.57
CA HIS A 421 -37.28 -9.94 -1.67
C HIS A 421 -38.27 -9.95 -0.50
N ARG A 422 -37.79 -9.69 0.73
CA ARG A 422 -38.66 -9.61 1.91
C ARG A 422 -39.69 -8.47 1.81
N ARG A 423 -39.27 -7.30 1.34
CA ARG A 423 -40.17 -6.15 1.13
C ARG A 423 -41.21 -6.43 0.04
N SER A 424 -40.78 -6.99 -1.10
CA SER A 424 -41.69 -7.35 -2.18
C SER A 424 -42.76 -8.37 -1.75
N ASN A 425 -42.43 -9.28 -0.83
CA ASN A 425 -43.40 -10.25 -0.31
C ASN A 425 -44.34 -9.63 0.73
N GLN A 426 -43.92 -8.59 1.44
CA GLN A 426 -44.77 -7.86 2.39
C GLN A 426 -45.76 -6.94 1.67
N ASP A 427 -45.37 -6.32 0.57
CA ASP A 427 -46.24 -5.44 -0.23
C ASP A 427 -47.27 -6.23 -1.09
N ALA A 428 -47.06 -7.54 -1.24
CA ALA A 428 -47.95 -8.45 -1.97
C ALA A 428 -49.06 -9.07 -1.09
N HIS A 429 -49.02 -8.81 0.23
CA HIS A 429 -50.02 -9.21 1.22
C HIS A 429 -50.73 -7.98 1.78
#